data_AF-A0A3D3A540-F1
#
_entry.id   AF-A0A3D3A540-F1
#
_cell.length_a   1.000
_cell.length_b   1.000
_cell.length_c   1.000
_cell.angle_alpha   90.00
_cell.angle_beta   90.00
_cell.angle_gamma   90.00
#
_symmetry.space_group_name_H-M   'P 1'
#
loop_
_entity.id
_entity.type
_entity.pdbx_description
1 polymer ?
#
loop_
_entity_poly.entity_id
_entity_poly.type
_entity_poly.pdbx_seq_one_letter_code
_entity_poly.pdbx_strand_id
1 'polypeptide(L)'
;MIGACFALWIMSSSATWAQTTYKQMPDDAGVVAPQPPTRAGACAPATALRDLEWNNVRALIETGGTLWHERANWRGSYIVPKEDNVSTVFAGGLWLGGISPDQQLKLASVMHRRNGKNDFWPGPLTNDGSAEVDVTVCDQYDRFFISMRADAQRHRQYYDAVAGGTVEEDFPDGYAMPAYFREYPAHGNTAINQDYYLAPFKDYDGDGNYIPENGDYPWFDFLQEIDCSNRKREDIVPLYGDRNFYWIFNDKGNIHTESQGEPIGMEIRAQAFAFSTNDEINNMTFNNYVLINQGTQTLTNTYMCQWVDSDLGGINDDYVGCDVQRGLGYTYNGDAFDESDSFSIGYGENPPAFGVDFFEGPYQDADSIDNPLTDNFSNAVDSLGIPYEGIGIGYGDGVVDNERFGMRRFIYFNWGSGPNSLPTQAGHFYNYMRGYWKNGQRMAFGGDGLNPGTGADLEIPADYMFPGDTDPAQWGTEGVPVGPWSEVGTGNPPGDRLFLQSAGPFTLEPGDYNNITVGMVYARAEGGEPFESVKLLRIADDKAQALFDNC
;
A
#
# COMPACT_ATOMS: atom_id res chain seq x y z
N MET A 1 -87.83 8.99 33.38
CA MET A 1 -87.76 9.47 34.78
C MET A 1 -86.62 8.75 35.47
N ILE A 2 -85.66 9.52 35.98
CA ILE A 2 -84.81 9.29 37.17
C ILE A 2 -84.05 7.94 37.27
N GLY A 3 -82.72 8.02 37.38
CA GLY A 3 -81.95 6.95 38.04
C GLY A 3 -80.48 6.89 37.66
N ALA A 4 -79.62 7.41 38.54
CA ALA A 4 -78.16 7.48 38.44
C ALA A 4 -77.45 6.13 38.69
N CYS A 5 -76.19 5.99 38.20
CA CYS A 5 -74.94 5.87 38.98
C CYS A 5 -73.86 4.94 38.38
N PHE A 6 -72.66 5.54 38.20
CA PHE A 6 -71.28 5.06 38.39
C PHE A 6 -70.81 3.67 37.92
N ALA A 7 -69.72 3.65 37.12
CA ALA A 7 -68.38 3.20 37.57
C ALA A 7 -67.31 3.38 36.49
N LEU A 8 -66.11 3.76 36.94
CA LEU A 8 -64.86 4.02 36.20
C LEU A 8 -64.07 2.72 36.00
N TRP A 9 -63.52 2.45 34.81
CA TRP A 9 -62.39 1.52 34.63
C TRP A 9 -61.50 2.00 33.49
N ILE A 10 -60.22 2.26 33.80
CA ILE A 10 -59.15 2.59 32.85
C ILE A 10 -58.43 1.27 32.55
N MET A 11 -58.27 0.93 31.27
CA MET A 11 -57.41 -0.17 30.83
C MET A 11 -56.28 0.37 29.94
N SER A 12 -55.04 0.13 30.37
CA SER A 12 -53.81 0.26 29.60
C SER A 12 -53.49 -1.08 28.94
N SER A 13 -53.19 -1.09 27.63
CA SER A 13 -52.70 -2.27 26.92
C SER A 13 -51.24 -2.08 26.49
N SER A 14 -50.36 -2.95 27.03
CA SER A 14 -49.00 -3.19 26.54
C SER A 14 -48.96 -4.60 25.96
N ALA A 15 -48.64 -4.73 24.67
CA ALA A 15 -48.52 -6.01 23.98
C ALA A 15 -47.04 -6.42 23.88
N THR A 16 -46.69 -7.49 24.59
CA THR A 16 -45.45 -8.28 24.43
C THR A 16 -45.72 -9.44 23.48
N TRP A 17 -44.86 -9.63 22.46
CA TRP A 17 -44.88 -10.81 21.61
C TRP A 17 -43.78 -11.79 22.02
N ALA A 18 -44.19 -13.05 22.20
CA ALA A 18 -43.40 -14.16 22.72
C ALA A 18 -42.56 -14.85 21.63
N GLN A 19 -41.42 -15.41 22.04
CA GLN A 19 -40.59 -16.33 21.27
C GLN A 19 -41.24 -17.71 21.15
N THR A 20 -41.24 -18.27 19.94
CA THR A 20 -41.70 -19.64 19.66
C THR A 20 -40.49 -20.55 19.44
N THR A 21 -40.23 -21.45 20.39
CA THR A 21 -39.32 -22.58 20.26
C THR A 21 -39.97 -23.69 19.42
N TYR A 22 -39.29 -24.14 18.35
CA TYR A 22 -39.66 -25.38 17.64
C TYR A 22 -38.78 -26.56 18.08
N LYS A 23 -39.45 -27.71 18.12
CA LYS A 23 -39.15 -28.95 18.84
C LYS A 23 -38.34 -29.91 17.95
N GLN A 24 -37.24 -30.47 18.47
CA GLN A 24 -36.48 -31.55 17.84
C GLN A 24 -37.31 -32.84 17.70
N MET A 25 -37.10 -33.58 16.60
CA MET A 25 -37.60 -34.93 16.39
C MET A 25 -36.43 -35.95 16.54
N PRO A 26 -36.64 -37.12 17.18
CA PRO A 26 -35.70 -38.26 17.22
C PRO A 26 -36.00 -39.22 16.03
N ASP A 27 -35.15 -40.13 15.51
CA ASP A 27 -33.85 -40.74 15.79
C ASP A 27 -33.24 -41.18 14.43
N ASP A 28 -31.93 -41.43 14.34
CA ASP A 28 -31.47 -42.73 13.79
C ASP A 28 -29.97 -42.98 14.06
N ALA A 29 -29.68 -44.19 14.53
CA ALA A 29 -28.35 -44.64 14.92
C ALA A 29 -27.56 -45.22 13.74
N GLY A 30 -26.31 -44.78 13.58
CA GLY A 30 -25.21 -45.60 13.08
C GLY A 30 -25.00 -45.67 11.56
N VAL A 31 -24.31 -44.67 11.00
CA VAL A 31 -23.27 -44.85 9.95
C VAL A 31 -22.23 -43.74 10.14
N VAL A 32 -20.99 -44.07 10.49
CA VAL A 32 -19.87 -43.11 10.48
C VAL A 32 -19.47 -42.94 9.02
N ALA A 33 -19.95 -41.87 8.39
CA ALA A 33 -19.37 -41.41 7.13
C ALA A 33 -17.94 -40.90 7.41
N PRO A 34 -16.96 -41.21 6.55
CA PRO A 34 -15.63 -40.63 6.69
C PRO A 34 -15.77 -39.10 6.66
N GLN A 35 -15.30 -38.45 7.73
CA GLN A 35 -15.25 -37.00 7.79
C GLN A 35 -14.41 -36.53 6.60
N PRO A 36 -14.92 -35.63 5.73
CA PRO A 36 -14.03 -34.89 4.85
C PRO A 36 -13.02 -34.14 5.73
N PRO A 37 -11.78 -33.95 5.27
CA PRO A 37 -10.81 -33.15 6.02
C PRO A 37 -11.48 -31.84 6.41
N THR A 38 -11.38 -31.51 7.70
CA THR A 38 -11.91 -30.28 8.27
C THR A 38 -11.40 -29.12 7.41
N ARG A 39 -12.30 -28.43 6.69
CA ARG A 39 -12.00 -27.11 6.14
C ARG A 39 -11.50 -26.29 7.32
N ALA A 40 -10.24 -25.87 7.30
CA ALA A 40 -9.74 -24.85 8.22
C ALA A 40 -10.75 -23.68 8.19
N GLY A 41 -11.08 -23.13 9.37
CA GLY A 41 -12.00 -22.01 9.43
C GLY A 41 -11.47 -20.85 8.59
N ALA A 42 -12.36 -20.04 8.02
CA ALA A 42 -11.95 -18.89 7.25
C ALA A 42 -11.48 -17.77 8.19
N CYS A 43 -10.41 -17.05 7.83
CA CYS A 43 -9.83 -16.03 8.69
C CYS A 43 -10.79 -14.87 8.93
N ALA A 44 -10.78 -14.35 10.17
CA ALA A 44 -11.49 -13.14 10.53
C ALA A 44 -10.80 -11.91 9.90
N PRO A 45 -11.54 -10.84 9.57
CA PRO A 45 -10.93 -9.60 9.12
C PRO A 45 -9.93 -9.07 10.16
N ALA A 46 -8.78 -8.59 9.70
CA ALA A 46 -7.74 -8.00 10.53
C ALA A 46 -8.29 -6.86 11.42
N THR A 47 -7.76 -6.76 12.64
CA THR A 47 -8.17 -5.77 13.66
C THR A 47 -7.00 -5.02 14.29
N ALA A 48 -5.76 -5.48 14.12
CA ALA A 48 -4.62 -4.81 14.71
C ALA A 48 -4.31 -3.48 14.01
N LEU A 49 -4.30 -2.42 14.82
CA LEU A 49 -4.01 -1.05 14.43
C LEU A 49 -2.78 -0.54 15.17
N ARG A 50 -1.97 0.27 14.50
CA ARG A 50 -0.85 0.99 15.11
C ARG A 50 -0.67 2.37 14.48
N ASP A 51 -0.29 3.33 15.30
CA ASP A 51 0.19 4.62 14.83
C ASP A 51 1.72 4.56 14.63
N LEU A 52 2.15 4.72 13.38
CA LEU A 52 3.53 5.05 13.06
C LEU A 52 3.78 6.51 13.48
N GLU A 53 4.29 6.67 14.69
CA GLU A 53 4.70 7.95 15.26
C GLU A 53 6.20 7.92 15.53
N TRP A 54 6.99 8.67 14.75
CA TRP A 54 8.43 8.77 14.98
C TRP A 54 8.97 10.16 14.65
N ASN A 55 8.85 10.55 13.39
CA ASN A 55 9.26 11.85 12.87
C ASN A 55 8.14 12.88 13.06
N ASN A 56 7.96 13.83 12.14
CA ASN A 56 6.85 14.79 12.18
C ASN A 56 5.52 14.24 11.62
N VAL A 57 5.43 12.91 11.44
CA VAL A 57 4.23 12.22 10.95
C VAL A 57 3.62 11.36 12.06
N ARG A 58 2.29 11.34 12.11
CA ARG A 58 1.49 10.31 12.80
C ARG A 58 0.59 9.62 11.77
N ALA A 59 0.86 8.35 11.47
CA ALA A 59 0.14 7.61 10.46
C ALA A 59 -0.47 6.31 11.02
N LEU A 60 -1.79 6.16 10.93
CA LEU A 60 -2.46 4.91 11.31
C LEU A 60 -2.26 3.85 10.22
N ILE A 61 -1.87 2.64 10.62
CA ILE A 61 -1.73 1.47 9.75
C ILE A 61 -2.50 0.27 10.32
N GLU A 62 -3.03 -0.56 9.44
CA GLU A 62 -3.78 -1.77 9.77
C GLU A 62 -3.14 -3.01 9.13
N THR A 63 -3.07 -4.12 9.86
CA THR A 63 -2.51 -5.41 9.39
C THR A 63 -3.27 -6.01 8.20
N GLY A 64 -4.49 -5.53 7.93
CA GLY A 64 -5.30 -5.90 6.75
C GLY A 64 -4.99 -5.09 5.48
N GLY A 65 -3.90 -4.30 5.47
CA GLY A 65 -3.43 -3.60 4.27
C GLY A 65 -4.07 -2.24 4.00
N THR A 66 -5.09 -1.84 4.76
CA THR A 66 -5.59 -0.45 4.73
C THR A 66 -4.62 0.48 5.45
N LEU A 67 -4.40 1.64 4.84
CA LEU A 67 -3.55 2.69 5.37
C LEU A 67 -4.39 3.92 5.68
N TRP A 68 -4.02 4.62 6.75
CA TRP A 68 -4.38 6.00 7.07
C TRP A 68 -5.85 6.27 7.36
N HIS A 69 -6.67 5.23 7.55
CA HIS A 69 -8.11 5.37 7.74
C HIS A 69 -8.57 4.87 9.11
N GLU A 70 -9.07 5.78 9.93
CA GLU A 70 -9.69 5.47 11.22
C GLU A 70 -11.16 5.08 11.00
N ARG A 71 -11.39 3.77 10.91
CA ARG A 71 -12.68 3.20 10.51
C ARG A 71 -13.81 3.46 11.52
N ALA A 72 -13.52 3.65 12.81
CA ALA A 72 -14.57 3.74 13.83
C ALA A 72 -15.30 5.10 13.79
N ASN A 73 -14.59 6.19 13.49
CA ASN A 73 -15.18 7.52 13.33
C ASN A 73 -15.19 8.02 11.88
N TRP A 74 -14.74 7.21 10.92
CA TRP A 74 -14.70 7.54 9.49
C TRP A 74 -13.87 8.79 9.21
N ARG A 75 -12.60 8.75 9.61
CA ARG A 75 -11.66 9.89 9.48
C ARG A 75 -10.34 9.45 8.88
N GLY A 76 -9.70 10.37 8.15
CA GLY A 76 -8.29 10.26 7.80
C GLY A 76 -7.41 10.33 9.04
N SER A 77 -6.27 9.65 9.00
CA SER A 77 -5.33 9.50 10.09
C SER A 77 -3.89 9.39 9.60
N TYR A 78 -3.55 10.18 8.57
CA TYR A 78 -2.17 10.53 8.21
C TYR A 78 -1.97 12.00 8.51
N ILE A 79 -1.35 12.31 9.64
CA ILE A 79 -1.36 13.65 10.21
C ILE A 79 0.05 14.23 10.12
N VAL A 80 0.16 15.32 9.35
CA VAL A 80 1.37 16.14 9.20
C VAL A 80 0.98 17.61 9.24
N PRO A 81 1.61 18.43 10.11
CA PRO A 81 2.47 18.06 11.24
C PRO A 81 1.76 17.15 12.27
N LYS A 82 2.47 16.19 12.88
CA LYS A 82 1.85 15.17 13.76
C LYS A 82 1.05 15.70 14.95
N GLU A 83 1.39 16.90 15.42
CA GLU A 83 0.73 17.54 16.58
C GLU A 83 -0.58 18.23 16.19
N ASP A 84 -0.84 18.38 14.89
CA ASP A 84 -2.08 18.92 14.37
C ASP A 84 -3.20 17.85 14.45
N ASN A 85 -4.42 18.26 14.08
CA ASN A 85 -5.60 17.37 14.04
C ASN A 85 -6.24 17.36 12.64
N VAL A 86 -5.43 17.60 11.61
CA VAL A 86 -5.86 17.59 10.20
C VAL A 86 -5.13 16.43 9.52
N SER A 87 -5.88 15.59 8.81
CA SER A 87 -5.30 14.54 7.99
C SER A 87 -4.90 15.10 6.64
N THR A 88 -3.77 14.66 6.11
CA THR A 88 -3.28 15.01 4.79
C THR A 88 -3.90 14.13 3.69
N VAL A 89 -4.46 12.99 4.07
CA VAL A 89 -5.08 12.00 3.18
C VAL A 89 -6.10 11.16 3.94
N PHE A 90 -7.15 10.66 3.30
CA PHE A 90 -8.21 9.93 3.98
C PHE A 90 -7.93 8.44 4.17
N ALA A 91 -7.45 7.80 3.11
CA ALA A 91 -7.20 6.37 3.07
C ALA A 91 -6.21 6.00 1.96
N GLY A 92 -5.60 4.84 2.09
CA GLY A 92 -4.84 4.23 1.01
C GLY A 92 -4.74 2.72 1.15
N GLY A 93 -4.15 2.07 0.16
CA GLY A 93 -3.89 0.64 0.23
C GLY A 93 -3.35 0.05 -1.07
N LEU A 94 -3.02 -1.23 -0.99
CA LEU A 94 -2.45 -2.00 -2.10
C LEU A 94 -3.52 -2.65 -2.96
N TRP A 95 -3.38 -2.52 -4.27
CA TRP A 95 -4.10 -3.34 -5.25
C TRP A 95 -3.10 -4.17 -6.04
N LEU A 96 -3.40 -5.45 -6.23
CA LEU A 96 -2.60 -6.38 -7.02
C LEU A 96 -3.52 -7.23 -7.88
N GLY A 97 -3.16 -7.45 -9.14
CA GLY A 97 -3.94 -8.30 -10.02
C GLY A 97 -3.25 -8.63 -11.31
N GLY A 98 -3.59 -9.80 -11.87
CA GLY A 98 -2.99 -10.34 -13.09
C GLY A 98 -3.86 -11.42 -13.72
N ILE A 99 -3.45 -11.89 -14.89
CA ILE A 99 -4.16 -12.88 -15.69
C ILE A 99 -3.45 -14.22 -15.61
N SER A 100 -4.17 -15.23 -15.15
CA SER A 100 -3.70 -16.61 -15.05
C SER A 100 -3.68 -17.31 -16.43
N PRO A 101 -3.00 -18.48 -16.56
CA PRO A 101 -2.91 -19.18 -17.85
C PRO A 101 -4.26 -19.62 -18.44
N ASP A 102 -5.26 -19.84 -17.59
CA ASP A 102 -6.66 -20.13 -17.94
C ASP A 102 -7.52 -18.88 -18.22
N GLN A 103 -6.86 -17.72 -18.43
CA GLN A 103 -7.49 -16.44 -18.79
C GLN A 103 -8.49 -15.93 -17.74
N GLN A 104 -8.26 -16.25 -16.47
CA GLN A 104 -9.03 -15.71 -15.34
C GLN A 104 -8.28 -14.54 -14.73
N LEU A 105 -9.05 -13.56 -14.24
CA LEU A 105 -8.51 -12.46 -13.45
C LEU A 105 -8.31 -12.93 -12.01
N LYS A 106 -7.06 -12.93 -11.55
CA LYS A 106 -6.72 -13.04 -10.12
C LYS A 106 -6.45 -11.63 -9.60
N LEU A 107 -7.08 -11.25 -8.50
CA LEU A 107 -7.04 -9.86 -8.03
C LEU A 107 -7.33 -9.78 -6.54
N ALA A 108 -6.55 -8.98 -5.82
CA ALA A 108 -6.79 -8.57 -4.44
C ALA A 108 -6.73 -7.05 -4.36
N SER A 109 -7.72 -6.42 -3.76
CA SER A 109 -7.74 -4.96 -3.61
C SER A 109 -8.45 -4.56 -2.34
N VAL A 110 -7.82 -3.68 -1.56
CA VAL A 110 -8.44 -3.08 -0.38
C VAL A 110 -8.70 -1.60 -0.61
N MET A 111 -9.86 -1.14 -0.13
CA MET A 111 -10.21 0.27 -0.07
C MET A 111 -10.49 0.63 1.40
N HIS A 112 -11.63 1.27 1.68
CA HIS A 112 -12.04 1.71 3.01
C HIS A 112 -12.47 0.58 3.96
N ARG A 113 -12.54 -0.66 3.47
CA ARG A 113 -13.14 -1.81 4.17
C ARG A 113 -14.57 -1.52 4.65
N ARG A 114 -15.30 -0.74 3.85
CA ARG A 114 -16.65 -0.27 4.17
C ARG A 114 -17.59 -1.47 4.31
N ASN A 115 -18.39 -1.48 5.37
CA ASN A 115 -19.28 -2.60 5.71
C ASN A 115 -18.54 -3.94 5.95
N GLY A 116 -17.27 -3.90 6.37
CA GLY A 116 -16.48 -5.09 6.66
C GLY A 116 -15.95 -5.82 5.42
N LYS A 117 -16.00 -5.17 4.25
CA LYS A 117 -15.40 -5.68 3.02
C LYS A 117 -13.89 -5.77 3.14
N ASN A 118 -13.30 -6.79 2.53
CA ASN A 118 -11.91 -7.13 2.73
C ASN A 118 -11.41 -8.15 1.70
N ASP A 119 -10.15 -8.01 1.32
CA ASP A 119 -9.44 -8.93 0.43
C ASP A 119 -8.09 -9.42 1.02
N PHE A 120 -7.71 -8.98 2.23
CA PHE A 120 -6.43 -9.30 2.86
C PHE A 120 -6.55 -9.77 4.32
N TRP A 121 -5.83 -10.81 4.71
CA TRP A 121 -5.87 -11.41 6.06
C TRP A 121 -4.47 -11.54 6.65
N PRO A 122 -4.31 -11.47 7.98
CA PRO A 122 -2.98 -11.57 8.59
C PRO A 122 -2.36 -12.95 8.41
N GLY A 123 -1.03 -12.99 8.43
CA GLY A 123 -0.22 -14.21 8.49
C GLY A 123 0.34 -14.70 7.17
N PRO A 124 1.40 -15.53 7.23
CA PRO A 124 2.00 -16.18 6.07
C PRO A 124 1.10 -17.29 5.54
N LEU A 125 1.22 -17.56 4.24
CA LEU A 125 0.57 -18.69 3.58
C LEU A 125 1.46 -19.94 3.63
N THR A 126 0.87 -21.09 3.32
CA THR A 126 1.64 -22.30 3.06
C THR A 126 2.41 -22.20 1.73
N ASN A 127 3.64 -22.73 1.72
CA ASN A 127 4.58 -22.71 0.60
C ASN A 127 4.64 -24.01 -0.20
N ASP A 128 3.66 -24.89 -0.04
CA ASP A 128 3.54 -26.17 -0.77
C ASP A 128 2.75 -26.04 -2.09
N GLY A 129 2.54 -24.81 -2.56
CA GLY A 129 1.77 -24.46 -3.74
C GLY A 129 0.26 -24.36 -3.49
N SER A 130 -0.23 -24.74 -2.30
CA SER A 130 -1.64 -24.57 -1.96
C SER A 130 -1.97 -23.13 -1.58
N ALA A 131 -1.02 -22.35 -1.05
CA ALA A 131 -1.21 -20.96 -0.64
C ALA A 131 -2.41 -20.80 0.32
N GLU A 132 -2.46 -21.62 1.36
CA GLU A 132 -3.54 -21.65 2.35
C GLU A 132 -3.08 -21.11 3.70
N VAL A 133 -4.02 -20.73 4.55
CA VAL A 133 -3.75 -20.29 5.93
C VAL A 133 -4.92 -20.72 6.82
N ASP A 134 -4.64 -20.99 8.10
CA ASP A 134 -5.67 -21.30 9.09
C ASP A 134 -5.89 -20.16 10.10
N VAL A 135 -7.05 -20.20 10.76
CA VAL A 135 -7.49 -19.16 11.72
C VAL A 135 -6.48 -18.90 12.83
N THR A 136 -5.78 -19.93 13.30
CA THR A 136 -4.79 -19.80 14.38
C THR A 136 -3.60 -18.98 13.93
N VAL A 137 -3.14 -19.19 12.68
CA VAL A 137 -2.07 -18.40 12.08
C VAL A 137 -2.54 -16.95 11.87
N CYS A 138 -3.75 -16.75 11.35
CA CYS A 138 -4.31 -15.41 11.21
C CYS A 138 -4.38 -14.65 12.55
N ASP A 139 -4.87 -15.30 13.62
CA ASP A 139 -4.94 -14.70 14.95
C ASP A 139 -3.54 -14.43 15.55
N GLN A 140 -2.55 -15.30 15.28
CA GLN A 140 -1.18 -15.12 15.74
C GLN A 140 -0.49 -13.92 15.09
N TYR A 141 -0.75 -13.70 13.80
CA TYR A 141 -0.10 -12.68 12.99
C TYR A 141 -0.92 -11.40 12.83
N ASP A 142 -2.12 -11.28 13.43
CA ASP A 142 -2.85 -10.02 13.55
C ASP A 142 -2.18 -9.08 14.57
N ARG A 143 -0.93 -8.69 14.27
CA ARG A 143 -0.08 -7.82 15.08
C ARG A 143 1.06 -7.25 14.23
N PHE A 144 1.65 -6.15 14.73
CA PHE A 144 2.89 -5.59 14.20
C PHE A 144 4.09 -6.01 15.05
N PHE A 145 5.23 -6.21 14.41
CA PHE A 145 6.53 -6.48 15.02
C PHE A 145 7.40 -5.23 14.84
N ILE A 146 7.54 -4.46 15.92
CA ILE A 146 8.16 -3.14 15.88
C ILE A 146 9.63 -3.28 16.28
N SER A 147 10.52 -2.77 15.43
CA SER A 147 11.96 -2.79 15.65
C SER A 147 12.56 -1.39 15.53
N MET A 148 13.65 -1.14 16.27
CA MET A 148 14.42 0.10 16.19
C MET A 148 15.84 -0.17 15.69
N ARG A 149 16.31 0.67 14.76
CA ARG A 149 17.67 0.58 14.22
C ARG A 149 18.73 0.74 15.31
N ALA A 150 18.51 1.67 16.23
CA ALA A 150 19.43 1.93 17.35
C ALA A 150 19.58 0.73 18.30
N ASP A 151 18.51 -0.03 18.53
CA ASP A 151 18.54 -1.23 19.36
C ASP A 151 19.34 -2.35 18.69
N ALA A 152 19.16 -2.56 17.38
CA ALA A 152 19.96 -3.50 16.59
C ALA A 152 21.45 -3.13 16.59
N GLN A 153 21.78 -1.84 16.41
CA GLN A 153 23.15 -1.35 16.51
C GLN A 153 23.76 -1.59 17.90
N ARG A 154 23.01 -1.29 18.97
CA ARG A 154 23.47 -1.47 20.34
C ARG A 154 23.66 -2.95 20.69
N HIS A 155 22.80 -3.83 20.18
CA HIS A 155 22.94 -5.27 20.33
C HIS A 155 24.23 -5.78 19.67
N ARG A 156 24.45 -5.42 18.40
CA ARG A 156 25.68 -5.79 17.69
C ARG A 156 26.93 -5.34 18.44
N GLN A 157 26.97 -4.06 18.86
CA GLN A 157 28.09 -3.50 19.63
C GLN A 157 28.39 -4.30 20.91
N TYR A 158 27.35 -4.81 21.59
CA TYR A 158 27.53 -5.62 22.77
C TYR A 158 28.21 -6.96 22.46
N TYR A 159 27.77 -7.67 21.42
CA TYR A 159 28.39 -8.95 21.04
C TYR A 159 29.79 -8.78 20.43
N ASP A 160 30.04 -7.67 19.73
CA ASP A 160 31.39 -7.28 19.30
C ASP A 160 32.29 -7.08 20.53
N ALA A 161 31.81 -6.39 21.58
CA ALA A 161 32.55 -6.19 22.82
C ALA A 161 32.76 -7.49 23.63
N VAL A 162 31.79 -8.41 23.61
CA VAL A 162 31.94 -9.75 24.19
C VAL A 162 33.04 -10.52 23.47
N ALA A 163 33.03 -10.51 22.13
CA ALA A 163 34.06 -11.15 21.31
C ALA A 163 35.44 -10.50 21.50
N GLY A 164 35.49 -9.18 21.68
CA GLY A 164 36.71 -8.39 21.91
C GLY A 164 37.23 -8.42 23.35
N GLY A 165 36.44 -8.86 24.32
CA GLY A 165 36.77 -8.81 25.74
C GLY A 165 36.77 -7.39 26.34
N THR A 166 36.02 -6.46 25.73
CA THR A 166 35.97 -5.02 26.09
C THR A 166 34.67 -4.62 26.79
N VAL A 167 33.83 -5.59 27.18
CA VAL A 167 32.50 -5.34 27.80
C VAL A 167 32.56 -4.39 29.01
N GLU A 168 33.56 -4.52 29.88
CA GLU A 168 33.70 -3.65 31.07
C GLU A 168 33.98 -2.19 30.70
N GLU A 169 34.60 -1.93 29.55
CA GLU A 169 34.92 -0.59 29.04
C GLU A 169 33.76 -0.01 28.21
N ASP A 170 33.21 -0.80 27.30
CA ASP A 170 32.20 -0.34 26.33
C ASP A 170 30.77 -0.33 26.90
N PHE A 171 30.51 -1.15 27.92
CA PHE A 171 29.22 -1.32 28.60
C PHE A 171 29.37 -1.34 30.13
N PRO A 172 29.92 -0.27 30.75
CA PRO A 172 30.21 -0.24 32.18
C PRO A 172 28.94 -0.35 33.06
N ASP A 173 27.80 0.08 32.54
CA ASP A 173 26.48 -0.02 33.19
C ASP A 173 25.71 -1.29 32.79
N GLY A 174 26.33 -2.16 31.99
CA GLY A 174 25.73 -3.38 31.44
C GLY A 174 24.92 -3.17 30.16
N TYR A 175 24.40 -4.28 29.64
CA TYR A 175 23.53 -4.33 28.47
C TYR A 175 22.22 -5.03 28.83
N ALA A 176 21.10 -4.47 28.38
CA ALA A 176 19.78 -5.07 28.51
C ALA A 176 19.17 -5.24 27.12
N MET A 177 19.01 -6.50 26.70
CA MET A 177 18.40 -6.79 25.41
C MET A 177 16.91 -6.43 25.39
N PRO A 178 16.45 -5.68 24.38
CA PRO A 178 15.03 -5.38 24.22
C PRO A 178 14.21 -6.66 24.15
N ALA A 179 13.10 -6.72 24.89
CA ALA A 179 12.29 -7.93 24.98
C ALA A 179 11.72 -8.38 23.62
N TYR A 180 11.43 -7.43 22.74
CA TYR A 180 10.84 -7.70 21.42
C TYR A 180 11.76 -8.52 20.52
N PHE A 181 13.07 -8.58 20.78
CA PHE A 181 13.98 -9.43 20.02
C PHE A 181 13.53 -10.89 20.05
N ARG A 182 12.98 -11.37 21.18
CA ARG A 182 12.47 -12.74 21.32
C ARG A 182 11.12 -12.99 20.64
N GLU A 183 10.40 -11.92 20.32
CA GLU A 183 9.10 -11.97 19.65
C GLU A 183 9.20 -11.69 18.15
N TYR A 184 10.42 -11.41 17.65
CA TYR A 184 10.65 -11.08 16.25
C TYR A 184 10.35 -12.29 15.36
N PRO A 185 9.60 -12.14 14.26
CA PRO A 185 9.07 -13.25 13.49
C PRO A 185 10.09 -13.70 12.43
N ALA A 186 11.34 -13.95 12.83
CA ALA A 186 12.40 -14.36 11.89
C ALA A 186 12.04 -15.66 11.17
N HIS A 187 11.39 -16.60 11.88
CA HIS A 187 11.08 -17.93 11.36
C HIS A 187 9.60 -18.31 11.38
N GLY A 188 9.18 -18.99 10.32
CA GLY A 188 7.88 -19.65 10.22
C GLY A 188 7.93 -21.10 10.67
N ASN A 189 6.75 -21.70 10.83
CA ASN A 189 6.60 -23.09 11.24
C ASN A 189 6.59 -24.03 10.02
N THR A 190 7.74 -24.64 9.73
CA THR A 190 7.89 -25.57 8.60
C THR A 190 7.08 -26.85 8.75
N ALA A 191 6.64 -27.21 9.96
CA ALA A 191 5.78 -28.39 10.18
C ALA A 191 4.36 -28.20 9.64
N ILE A 192 3.96 -26.95 9.38
CA ILE A 192 2.69 -26.59 8.72
C ILE A 192 2.93 -25.93 7.37
N ASN A 193 4.07 -26.21 6.72
CA ASN A 193 4.45 -25.71 5.40
C ASN A 193 4.56 -24.18 5.30
N GLN A 194 5.02 -23.48 6.34
CA GLN A 194 5.41 -22.07 6.21
C GLN A 194 6.87 -21.94 5.76
N ASP A 195 7.19 -20.81 5.14
CA ASP A 195 8.58 -20.43 4.88
C ASP A 195 9.39 -20.35 6.18
N TYR A 196 10.60 -20.92 6.15
CA TYR A 196 11.47 -20.91 7.31
C TYR A 196 12.04 -19.51 7.60
N TYR A 197 12.23 -18.67 6.58
CA TYR A 197 12.71 -17.29 6.73
C TYR A 197 11.56 -16.33 6.43
N LEU A 198 10.92 -15.82 7.48
CA LEU A 198 9.77 -14.93 7.37
C LEU A 198 10.13 -13.45 7.45
N ALA A 199 11.10 -13.07 8.27
CA ALA A 199 11.54 -11.68 8.44
C ALA A 199 13.06 -11.58 8.44
N PRO A 200 13.65 -10.50 7.88
CA PRO A 200 15.09 -10.37 7.71
C PRO A 200 15.81 -10.20 9.06
N PHE A 201 16.80 -11.04 9.33
CA PHE A 201 17.63 -10.94 10.52
C PHE A 201 19.11 -11.09 10.17
N LYS A 202 19.96 -10.51 11.02
CA LYS A 202 21.39 -10.72 10.94
C LYS A 202 21.69 -11.94 11.79
N ASP A 203 22.13 -12.99 11.11
CA ASP A 203 22.74 -14.17 11.70
C ASP A 203 24.19 -13.82 12.08
N TYR A 204 24.43 -13.57 13.36
CA TYR A 204 25.71 -13.08 13.87
C TYR A 204 26.72 -14.23 14.05
N ASP A 205 26.25 -15.42 14.43
CA ASP A 205 27.10 -16.60 14.65
C ASP A 205 27.20 -17.53 13.42
N GLY A 206 26.34 -17.33 12.42
CA GLY A 206 26.37 -18.00 11.13
C GLY A 206 25.70 -19.38 11.14
N ASP A 207 24.82 -19.66 12.10
CA ASP A 207 24.18 -20.97 12.27
C ASP A 207 22.85 -21.14 11.48
N GLY A 208 22.34 -20.05 10.90
CA GLY A 208 21.11 -19.99 10.10
C GLY A 208 19.81 -19.86 10.91
N ASN A 209 19.88 -19.84 12.25
CA ASN A 209 18.74 -19.64 13.15
C ASN A 209 18.80 -18.25 13.76
N TYR A 210 17.65 -17.76 14.20
CA TYR A 210 17.56 -16.51 14.93
C TYR A 210 17.48 -16.76 16.43
N ILE A 211 18.60 -16.57 17.11
CA ILE A 211 18.81 -16.69 18.55
C ILE A 211 19.45 -15.39 19.07
N PRO A 212 18.65 -14.43 19.55
CA PRO A 212 19.17 -13.16 20.07
C PRO A 212 20.21 -13.29 21.19
N GLU A 213 20.16 -14.37 21.97
CA GLU A 213 21.16 -14.70 22.97
C GLU A 213 22.55 -15.06 22.41
N ASN A 214 22.65 -15.35 21.11
CA ASN A 214 23.90 -15.61 20.40
C ASN A 214 24.39 -14.40 19.58
N GLY A 215 23.63 -13.30 19.57
CA GLY A 215 24.00 -12.05 18.90
C GLY A 215 23.13 -11.69 17.70
N ASP A 216 22.13 -12.51 17.37
CA ASP A 216 21.25 -12.24 16.23
C ASP A 216 20.28 -11.10 16.50
N TYR A 217 19.98 -10.32 15.45
CA TYR A 217 19.10 -9.16 15.59
C TYR A 217 18.29 -8.88 14.31
N PRO A 218 17.13 -8.20 14.40
CA PRO A 218 16.39 -7.72 13.23
C PRO A 218 17.29 -6.89 12.32
N TRP A 219 17.41 -7.27 11.04
CA TRP A 219 18.51 -6.77 10.22
C TRP A 219 18.24 -5.40 9.64
N PHE A 220 19.04 -4.41 10.03
CA PHE A 220 19.15 -3.11 9.38
C PHE A 220 20.54 -3.02 8.74
N ASP A 221 20.63 -2.54 7.50
CA ASP A 221 21.91 -2.42 6.80
C ASP A 221 22.69 -1.15 7.19
N PHE A 222 23.01 -1.01 8.48
CA PHE A 222 23.78 0.14 8.96
C PHE A 222 25.29 0.02 8.76
N LEU A 223 25.77 -1.09 8.19
CA LEU A 223 27.15 -1.27 7.77
C LEU A 223 27.35 -1.13 6.25
N GLN A 224 26.28 -0.86 5.50
CA GLN A 224 26.31 -0.76 4.04
C GLN A 224 26.94 -2.02 3.42
N GLU A 225 26.47 -3.17 3.88
CA GLU A 225 26.88 -4.49 3.40
C GLU A 225 26.15 -4.86 2.09
N ILE A 226 25.03 -4.19 1.76
CA ILE A 226 24.27 -4.43 0.53
C ILE A 226 24.89 -3.67 -0.64
N ASP A 227 25.14 -4.40 -1.74
CA ASP A 227 25.50 -3.80 -3.03
C ASP A 227 24.23 -3.41 -3.78
N CYS A 228 23.83 -2.15 -3.64
CA CYS A 228 22.60 -1.65 -4.25
C CYS A 228 22.63 -1.61 -5.78
N SER A 229 23.79 -1.36 -6.37
CA SER A 229 23.93 -1.27 -7.82
C SER A 229 23.69 -2.61 -8.54
N ASN A 230 23.96 -3.72 -7.85
CA ASN A 230 23.81 -5.06 -8.41
C ASN A 230 22.68 -5.85 -7.75
N ARG A 231 21.71 -5.17 -7.11
CA ARG A 231 20.58 -5.85 -6.47
C ARG A 231 19.77 -6.62 -7.49
N LYS A 232 19.43 -7.84 -7.09
CA LYS A 232 18.60 -8.76 -7.85
C LYS A 232 17.28 -9.00 -7.15
N ARG A 233 16.37 -9.59 -7.91
CA ARG A 233 15.04 -9.98 -7.47
C ARG A 233 15.07 -10.85 -6.20
N GLU A 234 16.06 -11.74 -6.09
CA GLU A 234 16.18 -12.72 -5.01
C GLU A 234 16.91 -12.18 -3.76
N ASP A 235 17.47 -10.98 -3.81
CA ASP A 235 18.22 -10.43 -2.69
C ASP A 235 17.31 -10.08 -1.51
N ILE A 236 17.75 -10.45 -0.31
CA ILE A 236 17.01 -10.20 0.93
C ILE A 236 16.83 -8.70 1.11
N VAL A 237 15.60 -8.28 1.41
CA VAL A 237 15.26 -6.90 1.76
C VAL A 237 15.50 -6.68 3.26
N PRO A 238 16.39 -5.75 3.66
CA PRO A 238 16.60 -5.43 5.07
C PRO A 238 15.40 -4.66 5.63
N LEU A 239 15.44 -4.42 6.95
CA LEU A 239 14.60 -3.42 7.57
C LEU A 239 15.16 -2.02 7.31
N TYR A 240 14.24 -1.09 7.00
CA TYR A 240 14.56 0.31 6.77
C TYR A 240 14.06 1.22 7.90
N GLY A 241 14.52 2.48 7.85
CA GLY A 241 14.15 3.51 8.81
C GLY A 241 14.86 3.40 10.15
N ASP A 242 14.63 4.40 10.99
CA ASP A 242 15.07 4.37 12.39
C ASP A 242 14.07 3.61 13.28
N ARG A 243 12.80 3.64 12.87
CA ARG A 243 11.70 2.87 13.44
C ARG A 243 10.97 2.13 12.34
N ASN A 244 10.78 0.83 12.55
CA ASN A 244 10.21 -0.09 11.56
C ASN A 244 9.04 -0.87 12.17
N PHE A 245 7.94 -0.97 11.43
CA PHE A 245 6.77 -1.76 11.76
C PHE A 245 6.64 -2.86 10.72
N TYR A 246 6.96 -4.10 11.10
CA TYR A 246 6.90 -5.25 10.22
C TYR A 246 5.61 -6.05 10.47
N TRP A 247 4.95 -6.53 9.41
CA TRP A 247 3.83 -7.47 9.52
C TRP A 247 3.73 -8.33 8.26
N ILE A 248 3.01 -9.45 8.37
CA ILE A 248 2.79 -10.38 7.27
C ILE A 248 1.29 -10.54 7.08
N PHE A 249 0.83 -10.46 5.84
CA PHE A 249 -0.55 -10.67 5.47
C PHE A 249 -0.64 -11.34 4.10
N ASN A 250 -1.84 -11.75 3.69
CA ASN A 250 -2.06 -12.51 2.47
C ASN A 250 -3.44 -12.24 1.87
N ASP A 251 -3.65 -12.63 0.62
CA ASP A 251 -4.94 -12.49 -0.05
C ASP A 251 -5.81 -13.75 -0.03
N LYS A 252 -5.40 -14.82 0.67
CA LYS A 252 -6.08 -16.13 0.58
C LYS A 252 -6.55 -16.70 1.92
N GLY A 253 -6.79 -15.84 2.90
CA GLY A 253 -7.37 -16.22 4.19
C GLY A 253 -8.90 -16.40 4.19
N ASN A 254 -9.62 -15.79 3.26
CA ASN A 254 -11.08 -15.95 3.09
C ASN A 254 -11.52 -15.48 1.68
N ILE A 255 -12.83 -15.43 1.45
CA ILE A 255 -13.44 -14.92 0.22
C ILE A 255 -13.24 -13.39 0.14
N HIS A 256 -12.81 -12.90 -1.02
CA HIS A 256 -12.71 -11.48 -1.34
C HIS A 256 -14.08 -10.84 -1.41
N THR A 257 -14.26 -9.74 -0.68
CA THR A 257 -15.56 -9.05 -0.57
C THR A 257 -15.49 -7.58 -0.95
N GLU A 258 -14.29 -7.00 -1.03
CA GLU A 258 -14.09 -5.64 -1.55
C GLU A 258 -14.11 -5.68 -3.07
N SER A 259 -13.16 -6.40 -3.67
CA SER A 259 -13.07 -6.50 -5.13
C SER A 259 -13.97 -7.56 -5.75
N GLN A 260 -14.30 -8.60 -4.99
CA GLN A 260 -14.93 -9.84 -5.49
C GLN A 260 -14.05 -10.60 -6.50
N GLY A 261 -12.74 -10.35 -6.48
CA GLY A 261 -11.75 -11.05 -7.30
C GLY A 261 -11.54 -12.51 -6.86
N GLU A 262 -10.93 -13.30 -7.73
CA GLU A 262 -10.37 -14.59 -7.33
C GLU A 262 -9.00 -14.37 -6.70
N PRO A 263 -8.67 -15.03 -5.57
CA PRO A 263 -7.40 -14.84 -4.90
C PRO A 263 -6.23 -15.32 -5.76
N ILE A 264 -5.12 -14.61 -5.66
CA ILE A 264 -3.82 -14.89 -6.27
C ILE A 264 -3.13 -16.03 -5.51
N GLY A 265 -3.25 -16.09 -4.18
CA GLY A 265 -2.33 -16.87 -3.34
C GLY A 265 -1.07 -16.07 -3.01
N MET A 266 -1.25 -14.76 -2.80
CA MET A 266 -0.22 -13.79 -2.55
C MET A 266 0.04 -13.68 -1.05
N GLU A 267 1.27 -13.96 -0.63
CA GLU A 267 1.80 -13.56 0.67
C GLU A 267 2.53 -12.22 0.53
N ILE A 268 2.30 -11.31 1.47
CA ILE A 268 2.87 -9.97 1.50
C ILE A 268 3.57 -9.80 2.85
N ARG A 269 4.88 -9.59 2.77
CA ARG A 269 5.73 -9.23 3.91
C ARG A 269 5.98 -7.74 3.84
N ALA A 270 5.36 -7.02 4.77
CA ALA A 270 5.29 -5.58 4.73
C ALA A 270 6.08 -4.94 5.85
N GLN A 271 6.65 -3.79 5.55
CA GLN A 271 7.24 -2.90 6.53
C GLN A 271 6.77 -1.47 6.28
N ALA A 272 6.44 -0.76 7.35
CA ALA A 272 6.21 0.68 7.36
C ALA A 272 7.27 1.33 8.24
N PHE A 273 7.92 2.38 7.75
CA PHE A 273 9.08 2.94 8.42
C PHE A 273 9.20 4.45 8.24
N ALA A 274 9.97 5.05 9.14
CA ALA A 274 10.24 6.48 9.16
C ALA A 274 11.70 6.75 9.58
N PHE A 275 12.28 7.80 9.01
CA PHE A 275 13.59 8.33 9.40
C PHE A 275 13.42 9.57 10.26
N SER A 276 14.29 9.75 11.26
CA SER A 276 14.37 10.97 12.04
C SER A 276 15.46 11.86 11.45
N THR A 277 15.05 12.86 10.67
CA THR A 277 15.95 13.82 10.01
C THR A 277 15.58 15.25 10.41
N ASN A 278 16.37 16.24 9.97
CA ASN A 278 16.09 17.67 10.15
C ASN A 278 15.72 18.36 8.83
N ASP A 279 15.31 17.58 7.83
CA ASP A 279 14.95 18.01 6.48
C ASP A 279 13.55 17.49 6.11
N GLU A 280 13.19 17.56 4.84
CA GLU A 280 11.87 17.21 4.31
C GLU A 280 11.50 15.75 4.56
N ILE A 281 12.47 14.83 4.67
CA ILE A 281 12.23 13.41 4.97
C ILE A 281 11.57 13.24 6.35
N ASN A 282 11.76 14.20 7.27
CA ASN A 282 11.13 14.20 8.58
C ASN A 282 9.60 14.34 8.49
N ASN A 283 9.05 14.75 7.33
CA ASN A 283 7.62 14.85 7.06
C ASN A 283 7.08 13.68 6.22
N MET A 284 7.85 12.60 6.06
CA MET A 284 7.51 11.48 5.18
C MET A 284 7.43 10.16 5.93
N THR A 285 6.68 9.22 5.37
CA THR A 285 6.78 7.81 5.76
C THR A 285 6.91 6.96 4.52
N PHE A 286 7.36 5.73 4.70
CA PHE A 286 7.65 4.82 3.61
C PHE A 286 7.06 3.46 3.93
N ASN A 287 6.60 2.77 2.89
CA ASN A 287 6.21 1.38 2.98
C ASN A 287 7.04 0.56 2.01
N ASN A 288 7.47 -0.63 2.44
CA ASN A 288 8.03 -1.62 1.55
C ASN A 288 7.24 -2.94 1.66
N TYR A 289 7.02 -3.57 0.51
CA TYR A 289 6.25 -4.80 0.37
C TYR A 289 7.06 -5.82 -0.41
N VAL A 290 7.37 -6.96 0.21
CA VAL A 290 7.86 -8.13 -0.50
C VAL A 290 6.65 -9.01 -0.83
N LEU A 291 6.37 -9.13 -2.11
CA LEU A 291 5.28 -9.90 -2.69
C LEU A 291 5.80 -11.29 -3.07
N ILE A 292 5.11 -12.33 -2.59
CA ILE A 292 5.47 -13.73 -2.83
C ILE A 292 4.23 -14.48 -3.34
N ASN A 293 4.32 -14.99 -4.57
CA ASN A 293 3.27 -15.85 -5.12
C ASN A 293 3.42 -17.28 -4.59
N GLN A 294 2.76 -17.59 -3.47
CA GLN A 294 2.76 -18.95 -2.89
C GLN A 294 1.85 -19.93 -3.65
N GLY A 295 1.13 -19.45 -4.67
CA GLY A 295 0.31 -20.25 -5.57
C GLY A 295 1.14 -21.06 -6.58
N THR A 296 0.45 -21.72 -7.52
CA THR A 296 1.08 -22.54 -8.58
C THR A 296 0.94 -21.94 -9.98
N GLN A 297 0.25 -20.80 -10.11
CA GLN A 297 -0.03 -20.18 -11.40
C GLN A 297 0.93 -19.00 -11.64
N THR A 298 1.60 -19.00 -12.78
CA THR A 298 2.25 -17.79 -13.31
C THR A 298 1.20 -16.80 -13.76
N LEU A 299 1.22 -15.58 -13.22
CA LEU A 299 0.36 -14.49 -13.66
C LEU A 299 1.10 -13.58 -14.64
N THR A 300 0.43 -13.28 -15.75
CA THR A 300 0.90 -12.31 -16.76
C THR A 300 0.01 -11.08 -16.73
N ASN A 301 0.46 -9.97 -17.32
CA ASN A 301 -0.26 -8.69 -17.21
C ASN A 301 -0.54 -8.34 -15.75
N THR A 302 0.45 -8.57 -14.89
CA THR A 302 0.34 -8.30 -13.46
C THR A 302 0.66 -6.83 -13.21
N TYR A 303 -0.16 -6.19 -12.38
CA TYR A 303 0.01 -4.81 -11.98
C TYR A 303 -0.02 -4.74 -10.46
N MET A 304 0.86 -3.93 -9.90
CA MET A 304 0.77 -3.49 -8.51
C MET A 304 0.44 -2.01 -8.50
N CYS A 305 -0.44 -1.60 -7.59
CA CYS A 305 -0.87 -0.22 -7.50
C CYS A 305 -0.97 0.26 -6.06
N GLN A 306 -0.68 1.54 -5.87
CA GLN A 306 -0.98 2.28 -4.66
C GLN A 306 -2.22 3.13 -4.92
N TRP A 307 -3.29 2.84 -4.18
CA TRP A 307 -4.55 3.55 -4.19
C TRP A 307 -4.55 4.60 -3.07
N VAL A 308 -5.10 5.79 -3.36
CA VAL A 308 -5.17 6.94 -2.44
C VAL A 308 -6.51 7.66 -2.54
N ASP A 309 -7.19 7.79 -1.40
CA ASP A 309 -8.35 8.65 -1.23
C ASP A 309 -7.90 10.03 -0.76
N SER A 310 -8.02 11.02 -1.65
CA SER A 310 -7.65 12.39 -1.35
C SER A 310 -8.78 12.99 -0.54
N ASP A 311 -8.44 13.45 0.66
CA ASP A 311 -9.18 14.41 1.46
C ASP A 311 -8.08 15.24 2.15
N LEU A 312 -7.51 16.19 1.41
CA LEU A 312 -6.42 17.02 1.91
C LEU A 312 -6.96 18.07 2.88
N GLY A 313 -7.17 17.61 4.12
CA GLY A 313 -8.02 18.34 5.05
C GLY A 313 -9.48 18.17 4.68
N GLY A 314 -10.11 19.20 4.11
CA GLY A 314 -11.50 19.14 3.63
C GLY A 314 -11.66 18.25 2.40
N ILE A 315 -12.85 17.66 2.21
CA ILE A 315 -13.11 16.70 1.12
C ILE A 315 -13.59 17.35 -0.19
N ASN A 316 -13.95 18.64 -0.15
CA ASN A 316 -14.79 19.27 -1.20
C ASN A 316 -14.01 20.07 -2.23
N ASP A 317 -12.71 20.23 -2.02
CA ASP A 317 -11.88 21.16 -2.75
C ASP A 317 -10.56 20.55 -3.22
N ASP A 318 -10.47 19.23 -3.34
CA ASP A 318 -9.26 18.58 -3.84
C ASP A 318 -9.16 18.58 -5.38
N TYR A 319 -7.93 18.80 -5.84
CA TYR A 319 -7.45 18.45 -7.16
C TYR A 319 -6.37 17.38 -7.09
N VAL A 320 -6.14 16.72 -8.22
CA VAL A 320 -5.09 15.71 -8.39
C VAL A 320 -4.27 15.96 -9.65
N GLY A 321 -3.08 15.38 -9.68
CA GLY A 321 -2.24 15.35 -10.87
C GLY A 321 -1.00 14.50 -10.65
N CYS A 322 -0.11 14.52 -11.63
CA CYS A 322 1.15 13.81 -11.53
C CYS A 322 2.31 14.58 -12.17
N ASP A 323 3.52 14.24 -11.72
CA ASP A 323 4.79 14.65 -12.33
C ASP A 323 5.43 13.40 -12.97
N VAL A 324 5.34 13.31 -14.29
CA VAL A 324 5.75 12.11 -15.04
C VAL A 324 7.26 11.94 -15.02
N GLN A 325 8.04 13.01 -14.96
CA GLN A 325 9.51 12.90 -14.86
C GLN A 325 9.97 12.31 -13.53
N ARG A 326 9.17 12.49 -12.48
CA ARG A 326 9.47 12.04 -11.11
C ARG A 326 8.79 10.74 -10.70
N GLY A 327 7.76 10.28 -11.41
CA GLY A 327 6.95 9.16 -10.94
C GLY A 327 5.90 9.55 -9.88
N LEU A 328 5.85 10.81 -9.48
CA LEU A 328 5.04 11.34 -8.38
C LEU A 328 3.58 11.59 -8.77
N GLY A 329 2.64 10.99 -8.06
CA GLY A 329 1.21 11.33 -8.08
C GLY A 329 0.87 12.18 -6.86
N TYR A 330 0.02 13.20 -7.01
CA TYR A 330 -0.22 14.16 -5.93
C TYR A 330 -1.65 14.70 -5.87
N THR A 331 -2.00 15.24 -4.71
CA THR A 331 -3.21 16.01 -4.44
C THR A 331 -2.88 17.36 -3.79
N TYR A 332 -3.73 18.36 -4.04
CA TYR A 332 -3.63 19.73 -3.54
C TYR A 332 -5.01 20.41 -3.61
N ASN A 333 -5.28 21.37 -2.72
CA ASN A 333 -6.56 22.08 -2.71
C ASN A 333 -6.75 23.00 -3.94
N GLY A 334 -8.01 23.25 -4.28
CA GLY A 334 -8.44 24.03 -5.43
C GLY A 334 -8.35 25.55 -5.23
N ASP A 335 -8.24 25.99 -3.98
CA ASP A 335 -7.92 27.37 -3.64
C ASP A 335 -6.99 27.46 -2.41
N ALA A 336 -6.60 28.68 -2.06
CA ALA A 336 -5.58 28.95 -1.05
C ALA A 336 -6.07 28.80 0.41
N PHE A 337 -7.32 28.37 0.64
CA PHE A 337 -7.87 28.21 1.98
C PHE A 337 -8.68 26.90 2.10
N ASP A 338 -8.12 25.94 2.82
CA ASP A 338 -8.80 24.66 3.10
C ASP A 338 -9.82 24.83 4.25
N GLU A 339 -11.12 24.74 3.92
CA GLU A 339 -12.21 24.93 4.88
C GLU A 339 -12.46 23.72 5.79
N SER A 340 -12.96 24.00 7.00
CA SER A 340 -13.54 22.96 7.84
C SER A 340 -14.82 22.39 7.22
N ASP A 341 -15.01 21.07 7.32
CA ASP A 341 -16.23 20.39 6.95
C ASP A 341 -16.73 19.44 8.07
N SER A 342 -17.50 18.41 7.72
CA SER A 342 -18.05 17.44 8.70
C SER A 342 -17.03 16.38 9.14
N PHE A 343 -15.95 16.20 8.40
CA PHE A 343 -14.93 15.16 8.58
C PHE A 343 -13.59 15.74 9.02
N SER A 344 -13.29 16.98 8.67
CA SER A 344 -12.02 17.67 8.93
C SER A 344 -12.21 19.11 9.39
N ILE A 345 -11.21 19.64 10.09
CA ILE A 345 -11.17 21.06 10.48
C ILE A 345 -10.51 21.95 9.42
N GLY A 346 -9.95 21.35 8.35
CA GLY A 346 -9.18 22.04 7.32
C GLY A 346 -7.82 22.54 7.79
N TYR A 347 -6.86 22.67 6.87
CA TYR A 347 -5.53 23.26 7.06
C TYR A 347 -5.56 24.79 7.07
N GLY A 348 -6.66 25.42 6.63
CA GLY A 348 -6.79 26.87 6.49
C GLY A 348 -5.90 27.44 5.37
N GLU A 349 -5.34 28.63 5.60
CA GLU A 349 -4.51 29.33 4.62
C GLU A 349 -3.28 28.53 4.18
N ASN A 350 -2.97 28.62 2.88
CA ASN A 350 -1.82 27.95 2.24
C ASN A 350 -1.80 26.45 2.55
N PRO A 351 -2.80 25.68 2.10
CA PRO A 351 -2.84 24.26 2.36
C PRO A 351 -1.61 23.53 1.79
N PRO A 352 -1.25 22.37 2.38
CA PRO A 352 -0.13 21.57 1.90
C PRO A 352 -0.40 20.95 0.52
N ALA A 353 0.50 20.10 0.08
CA ALA A 353 0.26 19.09 -0.95
C ALA A 353 0.72 17.74 -0.40
N PHE A 354 0.07 16.67 -0.85
CA PHE A 354 0.44 15.30 -0.54
C PHE A 354 0.77 14.55 -1.82
N GLY A 355 1.80 13.71 -1.76
CA GLY A 355 2.24 12.93 -2.89
C GLY A 355 2.56 11.50 -2.53
N VAL A 356 2.51 10.64 -3.54
CA VAL A 356 2.91 9.25 -3.48
C VAL A 356 3.83 8.95 -4.66
N ASP A 357 4.92 8.24 -4.40
CA ASP A 357 5.90 7.86 -5.42
C ASP A 357 6.40 6.42 -5.23
N PHE A 358 6.71 5.75 -6.33
CA PHE A 358 7.35 4.43 -6.39
C PHE A 358 8.87 4.60 -6.50
N PHE A 359 9.56 4.65 -5.36
CA PHE A 359 11.03 4.70 -5.37
C PHE A 359 11.65 3.40 -5.90
N GLU A 360 11.00 2.27 -5.66
CA GLU A 360 11.40 0.98 -6.21
C GLU A 360 10.13 0.17 -6.52
N GLY A 361 9.82 -0.14 -7.77
CA GLY A 361 8.67 -1.00 -8.09
C GLY A 361 9.05 -2.43 -8.46
N PRO A 362 8.08 -3.19 -9.02
CA PRO A 362 8.32 -4.56 -9.46
C PRO A 362 9.36 -4.58 -10.58
N TYR A 363 10.13 -5.67 -10.64
CA TYR A 363 11.14 -5.87 -11.67
C TYR A 363 10.49 -6.02 -13.03
N GLN A 364 11.13 -5.45 -14.06
CA GLN A 364 10.83 -5.75 -15.45
C GLN A 364 11.12 -7.24 -15.72
N ASP A 365 10.41 -7.83 -16.68
CA ASP A 365 10.65 -9.21 -17.08
C ASP A 365 12.01 -9.31 -17.78
N ALA A 366 12.84 -10.26 -17.34
CA ALA A 366 14.20 -10.44 -17.85
C ALA A 366 14.21 -10.73 -19.36
N ASP A 367 15.03 -9.98 -20.10
CA ASP A 367 15.23 -10.11 -21.54
C ASP A 367 16.73 -10.25 -21.92
N SER A 368 17.61 -10.33 -20.91
CA SER A 368 19.07 -10.41 -21.02
C SER A 368 19.71 -9.14 -21.61
N ILE A 369 19.04 -8.00 -21.46
CA ILE A 369 19.51 -6.69 -21.89
C ILE A 369 19.51 -5.75 -20.68
N ASP A 370 20.37 -4.73 -20.74
CA ASP A 370 20.25 -3.53 -19.92
C ASP A 370 19.40 -2.52 -20.71
N ASN A 371 18.11 -2.42 -20.36
CA ASN A 371 17.14 -1.64 -21.12
C ASN A 371 17.41 -0.13 -20.95
N PRO A 372 17.35 0.69 -22.01
CA PRO A 372 17.92 2.02 -21.98
C PRO A 372 17.04 3.05 -21.26
N LEU A 373 17.68 3.96 -20.52
CA LEU A 373 17.16 5.30 -20.23
C LEU A 373 17.46 6.25 -21.40
N THR A 374 16.43 6.69 -22.14
CA THR A 374 16.61 7.50 -23.36
C THR A 374 15.43 8.40 -23.69
N ASP A 375 15.72 9.66 -24.03
CA ASP A 375 14.74 10.64 -24.50
C ASP A 375 14.19 10.36 -25.92
N ASN A 376 14.77 9.38 -26.64
CA ASN A 376 14.29 8.95 -27.93
C ASN A 376 13.10 8.00 -27.77
N PHE A 377 11.89 8.52 -27.98
CA PHE A 377 10.63 7.78 -27.85
C PHE A 377 10.65 6.40 -28.55
N SER A 378 11.06 6.33 -29.82
CA SER A 378 11.09 5.07 -30.56
C SER A 378 12.09 4.08 -29.95
N ASN A 379 13.26 4.55 -29.51
CA ASN A 379 14.24 3.67 -28.87
C ASN A 379 13.73 3.15 -27.52
N ALA A 380 13.13 4.01 -26.70
CA ALA A 380 12.54 3.63 -25.42
C ALA A 380 11.45 2.56 -25.61
N VAL A 381 10.54 2.73 -26.58
CA VAL A 381 9.51 1.71 -26.86
C VAL A 381 10.12 0.41 -27.40
N ASP A 382 10.96 0.48 -28.44
CA ASP A 382 11.47 -0.70 -29.15
C ASP A 382 12.42 -1.54 -28.28
N SER A 383 13.09 -0.90 -27.32
CA SER A 383 14.09 -1.53 -26.44
C SER A 383 13.56 -1.75 -25.02
N LEU A 384 12.24 -1.63 -24.80
CA LEU A 384 11.60 -1.77 -23.48
C LEU A 384 12.24 -0.88 -22.40
N GLY A 385 12.72 0.30 -22.79
CA GLY A 385 13.34 1.30 -21.94
C GLY A 385 12.37 2.37 -21.45
N ILE A 386 12.90 3.46 -20.91
CA ILE A 386 12.12 4.59 -20.38
C ILE A 386 12.74 5.95 -20.75
N PRO A 387 11.92 7.01 -20.88
CA PRO A 387 12.43 8.35 -21.15
C PRO A 387 12.81 9.18 -19.93
N TYR A 388 12.38 8.79 -18.73
CA TYR A 388 12.64 9.55 -17.50
C TYR A 388 13.12 8.64 -16.38
N GLU A 389 14.10 9.10 -15.61
CA GLU A 389 14.67 8.36 -14.47
C GLU A 389 13.66 8.15 -13.33
N GLY A 390 12.72 9.07 -13.09
CA GLY A 390 11.74 8.93 -12.01
C GLY A 390 10.63 7.90 -12.28
N ILE A 391 10.54 7.31 -13.47
CA ILE A 391 9.56 6.23 -13.77
C ILE A 391 10.20 4.85 -13.85
N GLY A 392 11.42 4.71 -13.34
CA GLY A 392 12.07 3.42 -13.14
C GLY A 392 13.57 3.53 -12.88
N ILE A 393 14.10 2.57 -12.13
CA ILE A 393 15.53 2.46 -11.78
C ILE A 393 16.16 1.27 -12.49
N GLY A 394 17.49 1.25 -12.60
CA GLY A 394 18.26 0.19 -13.28
C GLY A 394 18.41 0.36 -14.80
N TYR A 395 17.68 1.29 -15.43
CA TYR A 395 17.71 1.46 -16.88
C TYR A 395 18.99 2.15 -17.36
N GLY A 396 19.77 1.46 -18.21
CA GLY A 396 20.97 1.99 -18.85
C GLY A 396 22.17 2.10 -17.92
N ASP A 397 22.21 1.34 -16.82
CA ASP A 397 23.25 1.42 -15.79
C ASP A 397 24.42 0.43 -16.02
N GLY A 398 24.31 -0.44 -17.02
CA GLY A 398 25.27 -1.47 -17.39
C GLY A 398 25.07 -2.83 -16.72
N VAL A 399 24.08 -2.97 -15.84
CA VAL A 399 23.69 -4.21 -15.18
C VAL A 399 22.49 -4.80 -15.91
N VAL A 400 22.61 -6.05 -16.33
CA VAL A 400 21.57 -6.72 -17.10
C VAL A 400 20.45 -7.22 -16.17
N ASP A 401 19.19 -7.00 -16.56
CA ASP A 401 17.98 -7.49 -15.91
C ASP A 401 17.80 -7.02 -14.44
N ASN A 402 18.26 -5.80 -14.10
CA ASN A 402 18.00 -5.16 -12.79
C ASN A 402 16.94 -4.04 -12.84
N GLU A 403 16.29 -3.85 -13.99
CA GLU A 403 15.34 -2.75 -14.20
C GLU A 403 14.07 -2.94 -13.38
N ARG A 404 13.61 -1.84 -12.78
CA ARG A 404 12.43 -1.82 -11.93
C ARG A 404 11.50 -0.70 -12.33
N PHE A 405 10.23 -1.01 -12.43
CA PHE A 405 9.22 -0.04 -12.82
C PHE A 405 9.03 1.00 -11.73
N GLY A 406 8.93 2.28 -12.11
CA GLY A 406 8.24 3.29 -11.33
C GLY A 406 6.77 3.40 -11.77
N MET A 407 6.20 4.59 -11.68
CA MET A 407 4.84 4.85 -12.15
C MET A 407 4.72 4.64 -13.67
N ARG A 408 3.87 3.69 -14.08
CA ARG A 408 3.53 3.44 -15.50
C ARG A 408 2.21 4.08 -15.90
N ARG A 409 1.30 4.25 -14.94
CA ARG A 409 -0.01 4.91 -15.15
C ARG A 409 -0.42 5.69 -13.92
N PHE A 410 -1.07 6.82 -14.16
CA PHE A 410 -1.75 7.62 -13.15
C PHE A 410 -3.20 7.85 -13.58
N ILE A 411 -4.14 7.39 -12.78
CA ILE A 411 -5.57 7.56 -13.01
C ILE A 411 -6.24 8.15 -11.77
N TYR A 412 -7.21 9.03 -11.98
CA TYR A 412 -8.09 9.50 -10.94
C TYR A 412 -9.52 8.99 -11.12
N PHE A 413 -10.30 8.96 -10.06
CA PHE A 413 -11.73 8.74 -10.08
C PHE A 413 -12.39 9.55 -8.97
N ASN A 414 -13.71 9.60 -8.97
CA ASN A 414 -14.48 10.44 -8.06
C ASN A 414 -15.29 9.60 -7.09
N TRP A 415 -15.55 10.14 -5.92
CA TRP A 415 -16.56 9.56 -5.06
C TRP A 415 -17.93 9.69 -5.73
N GLY A 416 -18.67 8.58 -5.81
CA GLY A 416 -20.02 8.56 -6.38
C GLY A 416 -20.24 7.47 -7.43
N SER A 417 -20.85 7.85 -8.56
CA SER A 417 -21.32 6.90 -9.58
C SER A 417 -20.98 7.38 -10.99
N GLY A 418 -20.72 6.45 -11.89
CA GLY A 418 -20.33 6.74 -13.28
C GLY A 418 -19.10 5.94 -13.72
N PRO A 419 -18.61 6.16 -14.95
CA PRO A 419 -17.45 5.44 -15.47
C PRO A 419 -16.11 5.77 -14.76
N ASN A 420 -15.97 6.99 -14.23
CA ASN A 420 -14.81 7.50 -13.48
C ASN A 420 -15.13 7.64 -11.98
N SER A 421 -15.68 6.59 -11.35
CA SER A 421 -16.07 6.58 -9.93
C SER A 421 -15.67 5.27 -9.24
N LEU A 422 -15.87 5.14 -7.93
CA LEU A 422 -15.56 3.92 -7.15
C LEU A 422 -15.81 2.59 -7.90
N PRO A 423 -14.82 1.69 -7.96
CA PRO A 423 -14.99 0.36 -8.54
C PRO A 423 -15.95 -0.50 -7.69
N THR A 424 -16.59 -1.49 -8.31
CA THR A 424 -17.66 -2.28 -7.64
C THR A 424 -17.60 -3.78 -7.93
N GLN A 425 -16.71 -4.21 -8.82
CA GLN A 425 -16.50 -5.60 -9.21
C GLN A 425 -15.06 -5.74 -9.74
N ALA A 426 -14.48 -6.94 -9.71
CA ALA A 426 -13.07 -7.17 -10.02
C ALA A 426 -12.59 -6.54 -11.34
N GLY A 427 -13.37 -6.65 -12.42
CA GLY A 427 -13.02 -6.03 -13.70
C GLY A 427 -12.92 -4.50 -13.67
N HIS A 428 -13.65 -3.82 -12.77
CA HIS A 428 -13.52 -2.37 -12.59
C HIS A 428 -12.17 -2.00 -11.97
N PHE A 429 -11.74 -2.71 -10.92
CA PHE A 429 -10.43 -2.52 -10.29
C PHE A 429 -9.32 -2.72 -11.32
N TYR A 430 -9.35 -3.86 -12.03
CA TYR A 430 -8.35 -4.20 -13.03
C TYR A 430 -8.35 -3.27 -14.25
N ASN A 431 -9.48 -2.63 -14.58
CA ASN A 431 -9.49 -1.57 -15.60
C ASN A 431 -8.69 -0.36 -15.15
N TYR A 432 -8.90 0.13 -13.92
CA TYR A 432 -8.15 1.26 -13.38
C TYR A 432 -6.65 0.99 -13.32
N MET A 433 -6.25 -0.20 -12.87
CA MET A 433 -4.84 -0.62 -12.86
C MET A 433 -4.17 -0.55 -14.24
N ARG A 434 -4.95 -0.65 -15.32
CA ARG A 434 -4.48 -0.65 -16.72
C ARG A 434 -4.72 0.66 -17.46
N GLY A 435 -5.22 1.70 -16.80
CA GLY A 435 -5.53 2.98 -17.45
C GLY A 435 -6.82 2.94 -18.29
N TYR A 436 -7.81 2.19 -17.83
CA TYR A 436 -9.14 2.12 -18.43
C TYR A 436 -10.21 2.51 -17.41
N TRP A 437 -11.25 3.19 -17.88
CA TRP A 437 -12.44 3.50 -17.09
C TRP A 437 -13.27 2.24 -16.77
N LYS A 438 -14.22 2.33 -15.83
CA LYS A 438 -15.09 1.19 -15.46
C LYS A 438 -15.84 0.58 -16.63
N ASN A 439 -16.23 1.41 -17.60
CA ASN A 439 -16.93 1.01 -18.81
C ASN A 439 -16.01 0.36 -19.86
N GLY A 440 -14.70 0.22 -19.59
CA GLY A 440 -13.72 -0.36 -20.50
C GLY A 440 -13.16 0.61 -21.54
N GLN A 441 -13.50 1.91 -21.47
CA GLN A 441 -12.90 2.93 -22.33
C GLN A 441 -11.46 3.23 -21.87
N ARG A 442 -10.49 3.27 -22.79
CA ARG A 442 -9.11 3.73 -22.50
C ARG A 442 -9.16 5.21 -22.09
N MET A 443 -8.32 5.61 -21.13
CA MET A 443 -8.13 7.03 -20.82
C MET A 443 -7.62 7.78 -22.05
N ALA A 444 -8.09 9.01 -22.22
CA ALA A 444 -7.77 9.85 -23.36
C ALA A 444 -7.19 11.19 -22.91
N PHE A 445 -6.42 11.83 -23.76
CA PHE A 445 -5.84 13.14 -23.47
C PHE A 445 -6.91 14.24 -23.43
N GLY A 446 -6.77 15.17 -22.49
CA GLY A 446 -7.59 16.38 -22.39
C GLY A 446 -8.90 16.17 -21.61
N GLY A 447 -9.53 17.27 -21.19
CA GLY A 447 -10.78 17.20 -20.44
C GLY A 447 -10.67 16.41 -19.14
N ASP A 448 -11.69 15.61 -18.85
CA ASP A 448 -11.69 14.58 -17.79
C ASP A 448 -11.10 13.23 -18.26
N GLY A 449 -10.54 13.18 -19.48
CA GLY A 449 -10.03 11.98 -20.14
C GLY A 449 -11.08 10.92 -20.48
N LEU A 450 -12.38 11.26 -20.38
CA LEU A 450 -13.50 10.36 -20.62
C LEU A 450 -14.47 10.91 -21.67
N ASN A 451 -14.79 12.20 -21.64
CA ASN A 451 -15.90 12.77 -22.39
C ASN A 451 -15.46 13.89 -23.35
N PRO A 452 -15.74 13.81 -24.66
CA PRO A 452 -15.46 14.91 -25.59
C PRO A 452 -16.09 16.25 -25.20
N GLY A 453 -17.20 16.23 -24.46
CA GLY A 453 -17.86 17.43 -23.95
C GLY A 453 -17.07 18.18 -22.88
N THR A 454 -16.10 17.54 -22.22
CA THR A 454 -15.17 18.19 -21.26
C THR A 454 -13.87 18.62 -21.94
N GLY A 455 -13.68 18.29 -23.23
CA GLY A 455 -12.46 18.57 -23.98
C GLY A 455 -11.54 17.36 -24.18
N ALA A 456 -11.97 16.15 -23.83
CA ALA A 456 -11.19 14.93 -24.08
C ALA A 456 -11.15 14.57 -25.58
N ASP A 457 -9.97 14.28 -26.11
CA ASP A 457 -9.77 13.76 -27.46
C ASP A 457 -9.61 12.24 -27.42
N LEU A 458 -10.69 11.52 -27.72
CA LEU A 458 -10.73 10.06 -27.63
C LEU A 458 -9.85 9.33 -28.65
N GLU A 459 -9.23 10.05 -29.59
CA GLU A 459 -8.25 9.48 -30.53
C GLU A 459 -6.83 9.45 -29.96
N ILE A 460 -6.56 10.21 -28.90
CA ILE A 460 -5.24 10.32 -28.27
C ILE A 460 -5.29 9.61 -26.91
N PRO A 461 -4.59 8.46 -26.73
CA PRO A 461 -4.55 7.79 -25.45
C PRO A 461 -3.84 8.64 -24.40
N ALA A 462 -4.13 8.39 -23.12
CA ALA A 462 -3.40 8.96 -21.99
C ALA A 462 -3.09 7.87 -20.96
N ASP A 463 -1.84 7.76 -20.54
CA ASP A 463 -1.44 6.93 -19.40
C ASP A 463 -1.29 7.71 -18.09
N TYR A 464 -1.14 9.03 -18.19
CA TYR A 464 -1.01 9.93 -17.04
C TYR A 464 -2.10 11.00 -17.11
N MET A 465 -3.00 11.00 -16.12
CA MET A 465 -4.00 12.04 -15.97
C MET A 465 -3.36 13.30 -15.36
N PHE A 466 -3.58 14.45 -16.00
CA PHE A 466 -3.12 15.77 -15.54
C PHE A 466 -1.60 15.88 -15.28
N PRO A 467 -0.73 15.53 -16.25
CA PRO A 467 0.73 15.59 -16.08
C PRO A 467 1.30 17.02 -16.08
N GLY A 468 0.47 18.06 -16.31
CA GLY A 468 0.94 19.42 -16.53
C GLY A 468 1.87 19.47 -17.74
N ASP A 469 3.07 20.01 -17.55
CA ASP A 469 4.16 20.09 -18.53
C ASP A 469 5.29 19.06 -18.29
N THR A 470 5.08 18.10 -17.39
CA THR A 470 6.09 17.15 -16.93
C THR A 470 6.28 15.93 -17.83
N ASP A 471 5.57 15.86 -18.97
CA ASP A 471 5.76 14.81 -19.98
C ASP A 471 6.25 15.38 -21.33
N PRO A 472 7.45 15.99 -21.40
CA PRO A 472 7.96 16.59 -22.63
C PRO A 472 8.19 15.57 -23.76
N ALA A 473 8.54 14.33 -23.44
CA ALA A 473 8.72 13.22 -24.38
C ALA A 473 7.41 12.64 -24.92
N GLN A 474 6.25 13.12 -24.43
CA GLN A 474 4.92 12.65 -24.85
C GLN A 474 4.75 11.14 -24.60
N TRP A 475 5.34 10.66 -23.49
CA TRP A 475 5.36 9.25 -23.14
C TRP A 475 3.95 8.72 -22.87
N GLY A 476 3.16 9.50 -22.13
CA GLY A 476 1.79 9.15 -21.78
C GLY A 476 0.80 9.22 -22.93
N THR A 477 1.13 9.90 -24.02
CA THR A 477 0.28 10.05 -25.22
C THR A 477 0.79 9.22 -26.39
N GLU A 478 1.60 8.20 -26.12
CA GLU A 478 2.17 7.29 -27.13
C GLU A 478 2.92 8.07 -28.25
N GLY A 479 3.61 9.15 -27.87
CA GLY A 479 4.42 10.00 -28.76
C GLY A 479 3.62 11.07 -29.50
N VAL A 480 2.31 11.18 -29.29
CA VAL A 480 1.47 12.20 -29.92
C VAL A 480 1.70 13.57 -29.24
N PRO A 481 2.15 14.61 -29.97
CA PRO A 481 2.42 15.92 -29.39
C PRO A 481 1.15 16.60 -28.88
N VAL A 482 1.12 16.90 -27.59
CA VAL A 482 0.04 17.61 -26.93
C VAL A 482 0.55 18.79 -26.09
N GLY A 483 -0.34 19.72 -25.75
CA GLY A 483 -0.02 20.82 -24.84
C GLY A 483 -0.10 20.40 -23.37
N PRO A 484 0.37 21.25 -22.43
CA PRO A 484 0.25 20.96 -21.01
C PRO A 484 -1.20 20.72 -20.59
N TRP A 485 -1.43 19.74 -19.73
CA TRP A 485 -2.77 19.35 -19.28
C TRP A 485 -2.81 19.23 -17.76
N SER A 486 -3.59 20.09 -17.12
CA SER A 486 -3.87 20.04 -15.68
C SER A 486 -5.37 20.03 -15.41
N GLU A 487 -5.75 19.54 -14.23
CA GLU A 487 -7.13 19.51 -13.80
C GLU A 487 -7.73 20.93 -13.70
N VAL A 488 -7.01 21.84 -13.05
CA VAL A 488 -7.32 23.28 -12.96
C VAL A 488 -7.47 23.90 -14.36
N GLY A 489 -6.51 23.64 -15.25
CA GLY A 489 -6.46 24.24 -16.59
C GLY A 489 -7.64 23.82 -17.48
N THR A 490 -8.18 22.63 -17.22
CA THR A 490 -9.38 22.11 -17.90
C THR A 490 -10.67 22.74 -17.35
N GLY A 491 -10.64 23.29 -16.14
CA GLY A 491 -11.82 23.83 -15.47
C GLY A 491 -12.71 22.77 -14.85
N ASN A 492 -12.14 21.61 -14.49
CA ASN A 492 -12.85 20.62 -13.68
C ASN A 492 -13.15 21.25 -12.30
N PRO A 493 -14.36 21.09 -11.74
CA PRO A 493 -14.64 21.54 -10.39
C PRO A 493 -13.84 20.69 -9.40
N PRO A 494 -13.20 21.27 -8.37
CA PRO A 494 -12.54 20.47 -7.34
C PRO A 494 -13.59 19.68 -6.54
N GLY A 495 -13.16 18.66 -5.80
CA GLY A 495 -14.06 17.81 -5.04
C GLY A 495 -13.36 16.59 -4.45
N ASP A 496 -14.13 15.62 -3.99
CA ASP A 496 -13.63 14.36 -3.44
C ASP A 496 -12.95 13.54 -4.55
N ARG A 497 -11.61 13.42 -4.44
CA ARG A 497 -10.74 12.87 -5.48
C ARG A 497 -10.03 11.63 -5.02
N LEU A 498 -10.08 10.61 -5.84
CA LEU A 498 -9.46 9.33 -5.63
C LEU A 498 -8.40 9.15 -6.71
N PHE A 499 -7.20 8.67 -6.39
CA PHE A 499 -6.21 8.35 -7.42
C PHE A 499 -5.54 7.00 -7.20
N LEU A 500 -5.00 6.47 -8.29
CA LEU A 500 -4.29 5.20 -8.35
C LEU A 500 -3.03 5.37 -9.20
N GLN A 501 -1.88 5.05 -8.63
CA GLN A 501 -0.64 4.86 -9.38
C GLN A 501 -0.42 3.38 -9.62
N SER A 502 -0.06 3.02 -10.85
CA SER A 502 0.12 1.64 -11.27
C SER A 502 1.51 1.40 -11.84
N ALA A 503 2.13 0.28 -11.45
CA ALA A 503 3.37 -0.26 -12.01
C ALA A 503 3.09 -1.63 -12.66
N GLY A 504 3.57 -1.82 -13.88
CA GLY A 504 3.37 -3.02 -14.69
C GLY A 504 3.07 -2.72 -16.18
N PRO A 505 2.86 -3.75 -17.01
CA PRO A 505 2.71 -5.16 -16.63
C PRO A 505 4.04 -5.88 -16.37
N PHE A 506 4.04 -6.83 -15.44
CA PHE A 506 5.13 -7.80 -15.24
C PHE A 506 4.59 -9.23 -15.14
N THR A 507 5.49 -10.21 -15.21
CA THR A 507 5.24 -11.62 -14.96
C THR A 507 5.54 -11.95 -13.50
N LEU A 508 4.58 -12.61 -12.85
CA LEU A 508 4.67 -13.05 -11.46
C LEU A 508 4.65 -14.58 -11.45
N GLU A 509 5.81 -15.20 -11.35
CA GLU A 509 5.95 -16.66 -11.31
C GLU A 509 5.69 -17.21 -9.90
N PRO A 510 5.32 -18.50 -9.76
CA PRO A 510 5.26 -19.17 -8.45
C PRO A 510 6.59 -19.08 -7.69
N GLY A 511 6.54 -18.62 -6.45
CA GLY A 511 7.71 -18.43 -5.59
C GLY A 511 8.53 -17.17 -5.88
N ASP A 512 8.14 -16.36 -6.87
CA ASP A 512 8.84 -15.12 -7.18
C ASP A 512 8.76 -14.13 -6.02
N TYR A 513 9.89 -13.48 -5.76
CA TYR A 513 9.99 -12.36 -4.84
C TYR A 513 9.93 -11.07 -5.65
N ASN A 514 8.93 -10.22 -5.42
CA ASN A 514 8.95 -8.85 -5.95
C ASN A 514 8.88 -7.89 -4.78
N ASN A 515 9.93 -7.09 -4.58
CA ASN A 515 9.91 -6.08 -3.54
C ASN A 515 9.56 -4.70 -4.13
N ILE A 516 8.81 -3.90 -3.38
CA ILE A 516 8.29 -2.61 -3.82
C ILE A 516 8.38 -1.63 -2.66
N THR A 517 8.92 -0.44 -2.90
CA THR A 517 9.02 0.65 -1.95
C THR A 517 8.21 1.85 -2.44
N VAL A 518 7.33 2.36 -1.58
CA VAL A 518 6.45 3.50 -1.84
C VAL A 518 6.68 4.59 -0.80
N GLY A 519 6.80 5.84 -1.25
CA GLY A 519 6.90 7.03 -0.43
C GLY A 519 5.59 7.75 -0.25
N MET A 520 5.39 8.33 0.94
CA MET A 520 4.35 9.32 1.20
C MET A 520 5.01 10.66 1.50
N VAL A 521 4.83 11.61 0.60
CA VAL A 521 5.55 12.88 0.56
C VAL A 521 4.59 14.00 0.99
N TYR A 522 5.09 14.92 1.81
CA TYR A 522 4.36 16.11 2.27
C TYR A 522 5.20 17.36 2.07
N ALA A 523 4.57 18.42 1.58
CA ALA A 523 5.14 19.75 1.61
C ALA A 523 4.07 20.83 1.76
N ARG A 524 4.43 21.97 2.37
CA ARG A 524 3.53 23.11 2.54
C ARG A 524 4.26 24.41 2.23
N ALA A 525 3.69 25.22 1.35
CA ALA A 525 4.18 26.57 1.09
C ALA A 525 3.76 27.54 2.20
N GLU A 526 4.57 28.57 2.46
CA GLU A 526 4.26 29.61 3.45
C GLU A 526 3.31 30.69 2.89
N GLY A 527 3.00 30.65 1.58
CA GLY A 527 2.23 31.66 0.88
C GLY A 527 2.08 31.36 -0.61
N GLY A 528 0.99 31.83 -1.21
CA GLY A 528 0.80 31.83 -2.66
C GLY A 528 -0.42 31.02 -3.11
N GLU A 529 -0.44 30.69 -4.40
CA GLU A 529 -1.46 29.79 -4.96
C GLU A 529 -1.21 28.35 -4.47
N PRO A 530 -2.25 27.49 -4.41
CA PRO A 530 -2.11 26.12 -3.87
C PRO A 530 -1.01 25.29 -4.53
N PHE A 531 -0.79 25.51 -5.82
CA PHE A 531 0.23 24.82 -6.59
C PHE A 531 1.67 25.13 -6.14
N GLU A 532 1.90 26.18 -5.34
CA GLU A 532 3.21 26.42 -4.72
C GLU A 532 3.61 25.29 -3.76
N SER A 533 2.64 24.67 -3.05
CA SER A 533 2.90 23.49 -2.22
C SER A 533 3.34 22.29 -3.06
N VAL A 534 2.78 22.11 -4.26
CA VAL A 534 3.19 21.05 -5.21
C VAL A 534 4.64 21.26 -5.70
N LYS A 535 5.08 22.50 -5.91
CA LYS A 535 6.47 22.78 -6.28
C LYS A 535 7.46 22.40 -5.17
N LEU A 536 7.09 22.64 -3.91
CA LEU A 536 7.89 22.18 -2.77
C LEU A 536 7.84 20.66 -2.61
N LEU A 537 6.69 20.05 -2.91
CA LEU A 537 6.52 18.61 -2.89
C LEU A 537 7.51 17.93 -3.85
N ARG A 538 7.70 18.48 -5.06
CA ARG A 538 8.69 17.99 -6.04
C ARG A 538 10.12 18.03 -5.50
N ILE A 539 10.49 19.07 -4.74
CA ILE A 539 11.82 19.18 -4.13
C ILE A 539 12.00 18.14 -3.01
N ALA A 540 10.95 17.93 -2.23
CA ALA A 540 10.94 16.94 -1.15
C ALA A 540 11.06 15.52 -1.73
N ASP A 541 10.33 15.24 -2.80
CA ASP A 541 10.36 14.00 -3.56
C ASP A 541 11.74 13.70 -4.15
N ASP A 542 12.38 14.68 -4.81
CA ASP A 542 13.77 14.54 -5.33
C ASP A 542 14.77 14.12 -4.23
N LYS A 543 14.56 14.58 -2.98
CA LYS A 543 15.39 14.18 -1.83
C LYS A 543 15.08 12.76 -1.36
N ALA A 544 13.82 12.35 -1.41
CA ALA A 544 13.39 11.01 -1.02
C ALA A 544 13.87 9.97 -2.05
N GLN A 545 13.73 10.24 -3.35
CA GLN A 545 14.27 9.38 -4.41
C GLN A 545 15.78 9.19 -4.24
N ALA A 546 16.52 10.26 -4.00
CA ALA A 546 17.96 10.18 -3.77
C ALA A 546 18.36 9.33 -2.55
N LEU A 547 17.47 9.17 -1.54
CA LEU A 547 17.72 8.28 -0.40
C LEU A 547 17.69 6.80 -0.82
N PHE A 548 16.78 6.43 -1.73
CA PHE A 548 16.63 5.05 -2.21
C PHE A 548 17.59 4.73 -3.36
N ASP A 549 18.00 5.72 -4.14
CA ASP A 549 19.01 5.54 -5.19
C ASP A 549 20.41 5.26 -4.62
N ASN A 550 20.72 5.76 -3.40
CA ASN A 550 22.10 5.84 -2.91
C ASN A 550 22.52 4.85 -1.81
N CYS A 551 21.62 4.13 -1.13
CA CYS A 551 21.98 3.21 -0.03
C CYS A 551 23.00 3.73 1.03
#